data_AF-A0A7C1NVS8-F1
#
_entry.id   AF-A0A7C1NVS8-F1
#
_cell.length_a   1.000
_cell.length_b   1.000
_cell.length_c   1.000
_cell.angle_alpha   90.00
_cell.angle_beta   90.00
_cell.angle_gamma   90.00
#
_symmetry.space_group_name_H-M   'P 1'
#
loop_
_entity.id
_entity.type
_entity.pdbx_description
1 polymer ?
#
loop_
_entity_poly.entity_id
_entity_poly.type
_entity_poly.pdbx_seq_one_letter_code
_entity_poly.pdbx_strand_id
1 'polypeptide(L)' 'MPKGFLERLAEGPVLGDGGYLLELEKRGYVQAGPFTPEVAIEHPE' A
#
# COMPACT_ATOMS: atom_id res chain seq x y z
N MET A 1 -18.03 15.88 -3.29
CA MET A 1 -17.31 14.85 -2.51
C MET A 1 -17.13 13.64 -3.41
N PRO A 2 -15.93 13.05 -3.51
CA PRO A 2 -15.78 11.77 -4.19
C PRO A 2 -16.61 10.69 -3.47
N LYS A 3 -17.10 9.69 -4.22
CA LYS A 3 -17.86 8.57 -3.66
C LYS A 3 -17.04 7.82 -2.60
N GLY A 4 -17.68 7.46 -1.50
CA GLY A 4 -17.13 6.63 -0.44
C GLY A 4 -16.91 5.19 -0.86
N PHE A 5 -16.19 4.41 -0.05
CA PHE A 5 -15.87 3.01 -0.37
C PHE A 5 -17.12 2.14 -0.57
N LEU A 6 -18.12 2.27 0.31
CA LEU A 6 -19.36 1.49 0.23
C LEU A 6 -20.20 1.82 -1.02
N GLU A 7 -20.22 3.10 -1.42
CA GLU A 7 -20.93 3.54 -2.64
C GLU A 7 -20.28 2.94 -3.89
N ARG A 8 -18.93 2.87 -3.93
CA ARG A 8 -18.19 2.27 -5.04
C ARG A 8 -18.40 0.75 -5.11
N LEU A 9 -18.40 0.06 -3.97
CA LEU A 9 -18.67 -1.37 -3.92
C LEU A 9 -20.07 -1.75 -4.39
N ALA A 10 -21.07 -0.88 -4.18
CA ALA A 10 -22.43 -1.11 -4.65
C ALA A 10 -22.55 -1.03 -6.19
N GLU A 11 -21.64 -0.32 -6.87
CA GLU A 11 -21.62 -0.16 -8.32
C GLU A 11 -20.83 -1.27 -9.04
N GLY A 12 -19.98 -2.00 -8.32
CA GLY A 12 -19.21 -3.10 -8.85
C GLY A 12 -17.86 -3.30 -8.14
N PRO A 13 -16.96 -4.10 -8.74
CA PRO A 13 -15.64 -4.35 -8.17
C PRO A 13 -14.82 -3.07 -8.01
N VAL A 14 -14.12 -2.96 -6.88
CA VAL A 14 -13.17 -1.88 -6.60
C VAL A 14 -11.76 -2.43 -6.67
N LEU A 15 -10.91 -1.84 -7.52
CA LEU A 15 -9.51 -2.22 -7.64
C LEU A 15 -8.73 -1.76 -6.40
N GLY A 16 -8.06 -2.69 -5.73
CA GLY A 16 -7.10 -2.42 -4.66
C GLY A 16 -5.69 -2.11 -5.18
N ASP A 17 -4.76 -1.92 -4.25
CA ASP A 17 -3.34 -1.79 -4.56
C ASP A 17 -2.62 -3.16 -4.59
N GLY A 18 -1.30 -3.12 -4.77
CA GLY A 18 -0.43 -4.29 -4.79
C GLY A 18 0.32 -4.50 -3.46
N GLY A 19 1.26 -5.45 -3.45
CA GLY A 19 2.05 -5.76 -2.27
C GLY A 19 3.17 -4.75 -2.01
N TYR A 20 2.90 -3.69 -1.25
CA TYR A 20 3.87 -2.64 -0.94
C TYR A 20 5.14 -3.16 -0.26
N LEU A 21 5.03 -4.04 0.74
CA LEU A 21 6.18 -4.59 1.48
C LEU A 21 7.15 -5.38 0.57
N LEU A 22 6.60 -6.19 -0.34
CA LEU A 22 7.39 -6.97 -1.29
C LEU A 22 8.09 -6.09 -2.32
N GLU A 23 7.40 -5.04 -2.77
CA GLU A 23 7.98 -4.10 -3.72
C GLU A 23 9.08 -3.25 -3.08
N LEU A 24 8.89 -2.82 -1.83
CA LEU A 24 9.90 -2.08 -1.09
C LEU A 24 11.11 -2.93 -0.68
N GLU A 25 10.91 -4.21 -0.40
CA GLU A 25 12.01 -5.13 -0.12
C GLU A 25 12.94 -5.25 -1.33
N LYS A 26 12.38 -5.45 -2.53
CA LYS A 26 13.14 -5.46 -3.80
C LYS A 26 13.87 -4.15 -4.08
N ARG A 27 13.34 -3.03 -3.59
CA ARG A 27 13.93 -1.69 -3.73
C ARG A 27 14.95 -1.36 -2.63
N GLY A 28 15.13 -2.26 -1.65
CA GLY A 28 16.11 -2.10 -0.57
C GLY A 28 15.63 -1.25 0.60
N TYR A 29 14.34 -0.91 0.67
CA TYR A 29 13.79 -0.07 1.74
C TYR A 29 13.20 -0.86 2.92
N VAL A 30 12.81 -2.11 2.69
CA VAL A 30 12.22 -2.97 3.73
C VAL A 30 13.05 -4.24 3.84
N GLN A 31 13.36 -4.66 5.07
CA GLN A 31 14.08 -5.90 5.30
C GLN A 31 13.13 -7.09 5.44
N ALA A 32 13.43 -8.19 4.76
CA ALA A 32 12.75 -9.45 4.96
C ALA A 32 12.89 -9.95 6.41
N GLY A 33 11.76 -10.32 7.02
CA GLY A 33 11.68 -10.74 8.42
C GLY A 33 10.87 -9.74 9.23
N PRO A 34 11.45 -8.60 9.67
CA PRO A 34 10.72 -7.60 10.44
C PRO A 34 9.57 -6.95 9.66
N PHE A 35 9.76 -6.70 8.36
CA PHE A 35 8.77 -6.04 7.48
C PHE A 35 8.19 -4.76 8.08
N THR A 36 9.02 -4.02 8.79
CA THR A 36 8.64 -2.79 9.47
C THR A 36 8.56 -1.62 8.47
N PRO A 37 7.71 -0.60 8.73
CA PRO A 37 7.44 0.47 7.78
C PRO A 37 8.25 1.75 8.04
N GLU A 38 9.50 1.66 8.51
CA GLU A 38 10.35 2.84 8.79
C GLU A 38 10.55 3.73 7.56
N VAL A 39 10.53 3.13 6.37
CA VAL A 39 10.50 3.80 5.06
C VAL A 39 9.52 4.98 5.01
N ALA A 40 8.35 4.90 5.66
CA ALA A 40 7.37 5.97 5.66
C ALA A 40 7.86 7.26 6.35
N ILE A 41 8.87 7.14 7.21
CA ILE A 41 9.51 8.26 7.91
C ILE A 41 10.87 8.58 7.27
N GLU A 42 11.67 7.57 6.95
CA GLU A 42 13.04 7.74 6.47
C GLU A 42 13.14 8.11 4.98
N HIS A 43 12.21 7.61 4.17
CA HIS A 43 12.16 7.78 2.72
C HIS A 43 10.71 8.03 2.22
N PRO A 44 10.09 9.17 2.60
CA PRO A 44 8.68 9.45 2.31
C PRO A 44 8.38 9.88 0.86
N GLU A 45 9.41 10.03 0.01
CA GLU A 45 9.28 10.35 -1.42
C GLU A 45 8.59 9.27 -2.27
#